data_AF-A0A9P2R3T4-F1
#
_entry.id   AF-A0A9P2R3T4-F1
#
_cell.length_a   1.000
_cell.length_b   1.000
_cell.length_c   1.000
_cell.angle_alpha   90.00
_cell.angle_beta   90.00
_cell.angle_gamma   90.00
#
_symmetry.space_group_name_H-M   'P 1'
#
loop_
_entity.id
_entity.type
_entity.pdbx_description
1 polymer ?
#
loop_
_entity_poly.entity_id
_entity_poly.type
_entity_poly.pdbx_seq_one_letter_code
_entity_poly.pdbx_strand_id
1 'polypeptide(L)'
;MKSHVEATIRNVPCLKDLSPWLGRKHRDNTLTLKRFSSGVGFWCLGGAAAKNYREKSVDVVCYDELSSFEPDVEKEGSPTLLGDKRIEGSVWPKSIRGSTPKIKGTCQIEKAANESAHFMRFYVPCPHCGEAQYLKFGDESTPFGLKWEKDSPESVFYLCEHHGCVIHQSELDQSNGRCGHVDP
;
A
#
# COMPACT_ATOMS: atom_id res chain seq x y z
N MET A 1 8.79 -1.29 -9.01
CA MET A 1 9.49 -1.68 -7.77
C MET A 1 10.98 -2.03 -7.96
N LYS A 2 11.35 -3.02 -8.78
CA LYS A 2 12.74 -3.53 -8.87
C LYS A 2 13.83 -2.47 -9.14
N SER A 3 13.53 -1.48 -9.97
CA SER A 3 14.43 -0.36 -10.28
C SER A 3 14.51 0.72 -9.19
N HIS A 4 13.52 0.80 -8.29
CA HIS A 4 13.43 1.88 -7.30
C HIS A 4 14.24 1.57 -6.03
N VAL A 5 14.49 0.29 -5.75
CA VAL A 5 15.20 -0.18 -4.54
C VAL A 5 16.66 0.30 -4.53
N GLU A 6 17.33 0.32 -5.69
CA GLU A 6 18.74 0.73 -5.76
C GLU A 6 18.93 2.21 -5.41
N ALA A 7 17.97 3.07 -5.78
CA ALA A 7 18.01 4.48 -5.43
C ALA A 7 17.95 4.66 -3.90
N THR A 8 17.06 3.91 -3.22
CA THR A 8 16.95 3.91 -1.76
C THR A 8 18.26 3.44 -1.11
N ILE A 9 18.82 2.31 -1.54
CA ILE A 9 20.08 1.77 -1.00
C ILE A 9 21.22 2.78 -1.21
N ARG A 10 21.29 3.43 -2.38
CA ARG A 10 22.34 4.42 -2.68
C ARG A 10 22.24 5.68 -1.81
N ASN A 11 21.01 6.16 -1.58
CA ASN A 11 20.77 7.46 -0.95
C ASN A 11 20.71 7.39 0.58
N VAL A 12 20.45 6.22 1.16
CA VAL A 12 20.42 6.01 2.62
C VAL A 12 21.80 5.53 3.09
N PRO A 13 22.57 6.32 3.85
CA PRO A 13 23.97 6.01 4.17
C PRO A 13 24.16 4.62 4.81
N CYS A 14 23.37 4.27 5.83
CA CYS A 14 23.50 2.98 6.51
C CYS A 14 23.19 1.78 5.59
N LEU A 15 22.28 1.90 4.62
CA LEU A 15 22.00 0.84 3.65
C LEU A 15 23.12 0.73 2.61
N LYS A 16 23.70 1.87 2.22
CA LYS A 16 24.84 1.92 1.29
C LYS A 16 26.06 1.22 1.89
N ASP A 17 26.36 1.50 3.16
CA ASP A 17 27.48 0.87 3.89
C ASP A 17 27.30 -0.66 4.00
N LEU A 18 26.05 -1.11 4.12
CA LEU A 18 25.71 -2.53 4.11
C LEU A 18 25.68 -3.17 2.71
N SER A 19 25.91 -2.41 1.64
CA SER A 19 25.79 -2.86 0.25
C SER A 19 27.09 -2.67 -0.55
N PRO A 20 28.21 -3.32 -0.18
CA PRO A 20 29.52 -3.06 -0.78
C PRO A 20 29.60 -3.43 -2.29
N TRP A 21 28.66 -4.24 -2.77
CA TRP A 21 28.53 -4.65 -4.17
C TRP A 21 27.59 -3.77 -5.00
N LEU A 22 26.98 -2.73 -4.43
CA LEU A 22 26.10 -1.82 -5.17
C LEU A 22 26.84 -1.23 -6.37
N GLY A 23 26.18 -1.23 -7.55
CA GLY A 23 26.77 -0.75 -8.80
C GLY A 23 27.81 -1.69 -9.43
N ARG A 24 28.07 -2.87 -8.86
CA ARG A 24 28.99 -3.87 -9.40
C ARG A 24 28.24 -5.16 -9.72
N LYS A 25 28.70 -5.88 -10.75
CA LYS A 25 28.23 -7.24 -11.04
C LYS A 25 28.72 -8.16 -9.93
N HIS A 26 27.82 -8.68 -9.12
CA HIS A 26 28.13 -9.54 -7.99
C HIS A 26 26.97 -10.50 -7.71
N ARG A 27 27.24 -11.71 -7.20
CA ARG A 27 26.19 -12.72 -6.93
C ARG A 27 25.15 -12.24 -5.90
N ASP A 28 25.58 -11.39 -4.98
CA ASP A 28 24.75 -10.81 -3.92
C ASP A 28 24.06 -9.49 -4.35
N ASN A 29 24.29 -9.05 -5.60
CA ASN A 29 23.67 -7.88 -6.23
C ASN A 29 23.02 -8.24 -7.56
N THR A 30 21.79 -8.74 -7.53
CA THR A 30 21.01 -9.07 -8.74
C THR A 30 19.72 -8.26 -8.80
N LEU A 31 18.95 -8.40 -9.90
CA LEU A 31 17.64 -7.75 -10.02
C LEU A 31 16.59 -8.31 -9.05
N THR A 32 16.73 -9.57 -8.65
CA THR A 32 15.76 -10.27 -7.80
C THR A 32 16.22 -10.39 -6.35
N LEU A 33 17.51 -10.21 -6.07
CA LEU A 33 18.09 -10.29 -4.74
C LEU A 33 19.11 -9.17 -4.54
N LYS A 34 18.88 -8.37 -3.49
CA LYS A 34 19.90 -7.52 -2.85
C LYS A 34 20.21 -8.16 -1.50
N ARG A 35 21.31 -8.91 -1.40
CA ARG A 35 21.81 -9.31 -0.09
C ARG A 35 22.63 -8.16 0.48
N PHE A 36 22.74 -8.05 1.80
CA PHE A 36 23.55 -7.06 2.50
C PHE A 36 24.75 -7.74 3.18
N SER A 37 25.79 -6.98 3.56
CA SER A 37 26.99 -7.49 4.25
C SER A 37 26.68 -8.13 5.61
N SER A 38 25.53 -7.79 6.20
CA SER A 38 24.97 -8.46 7.39
C SER A 38 24.44 -9.87 7.14
N GLY A 39 24.35 -10.30 5.88
CA GLY A 39 23.76 -11.59 5.47
C GLY A 39 22.26 -11.51 5.16
N VAL A 40 21.58 -10.43 5.58
CA VAL A 40 20.14 -10.22 5.29
C VAL A 40 19.90 -10.10 3.79
N GLY A 41 18.88 -10.80 3.29
CA GLY A 41 18.46 -10.76 1.90
C GLY A 41 17.18 -9.96 1.70
N PHE A 42 17.16 -9.09 0.69
CA PHE A 42 15.96 -8.47 0.16
C PHE A 42 15.64 -9.09 -1.20
N TRP A 43 14.55 -9.87 -1.26
CA TRP A 43 14.07 -10.51 -2.49
C TRP A 43 12.95 -9.68 -3.11
N CYS A 44 13.10 -9.33 -4.39
CA CYS A 44 12.05 -8.67 -5.18
C CYS A 44 11.60 -9.61 -6.30
N LEU A 45 10.51 -10.32 -6.06
CA LEU A 45 10.00 -11.39 -6.92
C LEU A 45 8.62 -11.03 -7.49
N GLY A 46 8.25 -11.67 -8.60
CA GLY A 46 6.91 -11.48 -9.18
C GLY A 46 5.88 -12.37 -8.51
N GLY A 47 4.64 -11.88 -8.37
CA GLY A 47 3.58 -12.59 -7.67
C GLY A 47 2.94 -13.77 -8.40
N ALA A 48 3.13 -13.87 -9.72
CA ALA A 48 2.39 -14.80 -10.57
C ALA A 48 2.97 -16.23 -10.67
N ALA A 49 4.21 -16.46 -10.20
CA ALA A 49 4.87 -17.76 -10.31
C ALA A 49 5.03 -18.40 -8.93
N ALA A 50 4.49 -19.60 -8.73
CA ALA A 50 4.48 -20.28 -7.43
C ALA A 50 5.89 -20.57 -6.91
N LYS A 51 6.84 -20.85 -7.82
CA LYS A 51 8.27 -21.04 -7.48
C LYS A 51 8.87 -19.87 -6.69
N ASN A 52 8.36 -18.65 -6.87
CA ASN A 52 8.88 -17.47 -6.18
C ASN A 52 8.54 -17.46 -4.68
N TYR A 53 7.54 -18.23 -4.26
CA TYR A 53 7.14 -18.35 -2.86
C TYR A 53 7.85 -19.50 -2.14
N ARG A 54 8.62 -20.34 -2.84
CA ARG A 54 9.25 -21.54 -2.26
C ARG A 54 10.65 -21.24 -1.71
N GLU A 55 11.09 -22.07 -0.77
CA GLU A 55 12.47 -22.08 -0.25
C GLU A 55 12.95 -20.72 0.27
N LYS A 56 12.08 -20.00 0.98
CA LYS A 56 12.45 -18.78 1.71
C LYS A 56 11.99 -18.90 3.15
N SER A 57 12.79 -18.38 4.06
CA SER A 57 12.44 -18.14 5.46
C SER A 57 12.85 -16.70 5.72
N VAL A 58 11.88 -15.85 6.04
CA VAL A 58 12.07 -14.40 6.15
C VAL A 58 11.30 -13.87 7.36
N ASP A 59 11.68 -12.71 7.86
CA ASP A 59 10.96 -12.04 8.95
C ASP A 59 9.80 -11.17 8.43
N VAL A 60 9.91 -10.72 7.17
CA VAL A 60 8.96 -9.78 6.58
C VAL A 60 8.60 -10.22 5.16
N VAL A 61 7.31 -10.20 4.85
CA VAL A 61 6.78 -10.31 3.48
C VAL A 61 6.00 -9.05 3.15
N CYS A 62 6.24 -8.50 1.97
CA CYS A 62 5.56 -7.33 1.46
C CYS A 62 4.88 -7.65 0.13
N TYR A 63 3.59 -7.32 0.03
CA TYR A 63 2.79 -7.42 -1.19
C TYR A 63 2.49 -6.01 -1.69
N ASP A 64 3.01 -5.68 -2.87
CA ASP A 64 2.73 -4.41 -3.54
C ASP A 64 1.79 -4.63 -4.71
N GLU A 65 0.75 -3.82 -4.80
CA GLU A 65 -0.38 -3.99 -5.72
C GLU A 65 -1.14 -5.31 -5.58
N LEU A 66 -1.38 -5.74 -4.33
CA LEU A 66 -2.08 -6.99 -4.01
C LEU A 66 -3.41 -7.19 -4.75
N SER A 67 -4.18 -6.12 -5.03
CA SER A 67 -5.42 -6.20 -5.80
C SER A 67 -5.24 -6.71 -7.22
N SER A 68 -4.01 -6.66 -7.76
CA SER A 68 -3.67 -7.12 -9.10
C SER A 68 -3.11 -8.54 -9.13
N PHE A 69 -2.96 -9.19 -7.98
CA PHE A 69 -2.50 -10.57 -7.94
C PHE A 69 -3.66 -11.50 -8.29
N GLU A 70 -3.32 -12.58 -9.00
CA GLU A 70 -4.25 -13.69 -9.17
C GLU A 70 -4.64 -14.26 -7.79
N PRO A 71 -5.92 -14.60 -7.59
CA PRO A 71 -6.39 -15.17 -6.33
C PRO A 71 -5.85 -16.59 -6.09
N ASP A 72 -5.39 -17.27 -7.15
CA ASP A 72 -4.76 -18.58 -7.11
C ASP A 72 -3.51 -18.58 -7.98
N VAL A 73 -2.35 -18.74 -7.36
CA VAL A 73 -1.05 -18.77 -8.04
C VAL A 73 -0.76 -20.20 -8.47
N GLU A 74 -0.88 -20.46 -9.77
CA GLU A 74 -0.56 -21.76 -10.39
C GLU A 74 -1.24 -22.97 -9.71
N LYS A 75 -2.46 -22.79 -9.16
CA LYS A 75 -3.24 -23.82 -8.44
C LYS A 75 -2.67 -24.22 -7.08
N GLU A 76 -1.81 -23.38 -6.48
CA GLU A 76 -1.22 -23.61 -5.16
C GLU A 76 -1.88 -22.76 -4.06
N GLY A 77 -2.80 -21.86 -4.42
CA GLY A 77 -3.53 -21.00 -3.51
C GLY A 77 -3.16 -19.53 -3.62
N SER A 78 -3.70 -18.73 -2.69
CA SER A 78 -3.56 -17.27 -2.73
C SER A 78 -2.13 -16.81 -2.46
N PRO A 79 -1.69 -15.67 -3.02
CA PRO A 79 -0.37 -15.11 -2.76
C PRO A 79 -0.13 -14.80 -1.29
N THR A 80 -1.16 -14.36 -0.57
CA THR A 80 -1.11 -14.14 0.89
C THR A 80 -0.87 -15.46 1.63
N LEU A 81 -1.58 -16.53 1.27
CA LEU A 81 -1.38 -17.85 1.87
C LEU A 81 0.03 -18.39 1.60
N LEU A 82 0.52 -18.27 0.36
CA LEU A 82 1.84 -18.79 -0.01
C LEU A 82 2.99 -18.00 0.62
N GLY A 83 2.88 -16.67 0.62
CA GLY A 83 3.92 -15.80 1.17
C GLY A 83 3.91 -15.73 2.69
N ASP A 84 2.75 -15.70 3.36
CA ASP A 84 2.69 -15.64 4.83
C ASP A 84 3.22 -16.95 5.46
N LYS A 85 3.18 -18.09 4.75
CA LYS A 85 3.90 -19.30 5.17
C LYS A 85 5.42 -19.12 5.29
N ARG A 86 6.00 -18.07 4.71
CA ARG A 86 7.45 -17.81 4.74
C ARG A 86 7.90 -17.10 6.02
N ILE A 87 6.96 -16.53 6.76
CA ILE A 87 7.22 -15.84 8.03
C ILE A 87 6.86 -16.68 9.25
N GLU A 88 6.30 -17.88 9.09
CA GLU A 88 5.91 -18.78 10.21
C GLU A 88 7.08 -19.14 11.14
N GLY A 89 8.30 -19.20 10.62
CA GLY A 89 9.50 -19.46 11.42
C GLY A 89 10.14 -18.22 12.04
N SER A 90 9.61 -17.02 11.79
CA SER A 90 10.16 -15.77 12.33
C SER A 90 9.75 -15.58 13.79
N VAL A 91 10.65 -15.00 14.59
CA VAL A 91 10.35 -14.59 15.96
C VAL A 91 9.39 -13.38 15.99
N TRP A 92 9.48 -12.50 14.99
CA TRP A 92 8.70 -11.26 14.88
C TRP A 92 8.13 -11.08 13.46
N PRO A 93 7.21 -11.96 13.04
CA PRO A 93 6.72 -11.98 11.67
C PRO A 93 5.96 -10.71 11.31
N LYS A 94 6.20 -10.18 10.11
CA LYS A 94 5.43 -9.05 9.54
C LYS A 94 4.93 -9.37 8.13
N SER A 95 3.62 -9.26 7.93
CA SER A 95 2.98 -9.28 6.61
C SER A 95 2.48 -7.87 6.29
N ILE A 96 3.04 -7.26 5.25
CA ILE A 96 2.72 -5.89 4.82
C ILE A 96 2.02 -5.98 3.48
N ARG A 97 0.82 -5.41 3.37
CA ARG A 97 -0.02 -5.50 2.17
C ARG A 97 -0.40 -4.09 1.74
N GLY A 98 0.05 -3.68 0.55
CA GLY A 98 -0.26 -2.38 -0.06
C GLY A 98 -0.91 -2.57 -1.42
N SER A 99 -2.00 -1.84 -1.69
CA SER A 99 -2.62 -1.78 -3.01
C SER A 99 -3.68 -0.70 -3.07
N THR A 100 -4.06 -0.31 -4.29
CA THR A 100 -5.31 0.40 -4.54
C THR A 100 -6.46 -0.61 -4.63
N PRO A 101 -7.57 -0.45 -3.88
CA PRO A 101 -8.75 -1.30 -4.02
C PRO A 101 -9.29 -1.29 -5.46
N LYS A 102 -9.71 -2.46 -5.96
CA LYS A 102 -10.30 -2.64 -7.30
C LYS A 102 -11.77 -3.05 -7.20
N ILE A 103 -12.12 -4.24 -7.67
CA ILE A 103 -13.50 -4.72 -7.76
C ILE A 103 -13.96 -5.22 -6.39
N LYS A 104 -15.04 -4.62 -5.88
CA LYS A 104 -15.60 -4.99 -4.58
C LYS A 104 -15.94 -6.48 -4.51
N GLY A 105 -15.60 -7.13 -3.40
CA GLY A 105 -15.93 -8.53 -3.12
C GLY A 105 -14.96 -9.57 -3.70
N THR A 106 -14.18 -9.23 -4.73
CA THR A 106 -13.12 -10.11 -5.27
C THR A 106 -11.71 -9.57 -4.99
N CYS A 107 -11.62 -8.33 -4.50
CA CYS A 107 -10.36 -7.66 -4.26
C CYS A 107 -9.63 -8.20 -3.03
N GLN A 108 -8.41 -8.73 -3.23
CA GLN A 108 -7.61 -9.31 -2.15
C GLN A 108 -7.22 -8.30 -1.06
N ILE A 109 -6.97 -7.02 -1.41
CA ILE A 109 -6.66 -6.00 -0.39
C ILE A 109 -7.91 -5.63 0.43
N GLU A 110 -9.10 -5.63 -0.18
CA GLU A 110 -10.35 -5.37 0.53
C GLU A 110 -10.61 -6.49 1.54
N LYS A 111 -10.48 -7.74 1.13
CA LYS A 111 -10.56 -8.90 2.03
C LYS A 111 -9.57 -8.75 3.20
N ALA A 112 -8.31 -8.46 2.90
CA ALA A 112 -7.28 -8.27 3.92
C ALA A 112 -7.59 -7.12 4.90
N ALA A 113 -8.17 -6.02 4.41
CA ALA A 113 -8.55 -4.89 5.24
C ALA A 113 -9.77 -5.22 6.14
N ASN A 114 -10.76 -5.94 5.60
CA ASN A 114 -11.96 -6.37 6.34
C ASN A 114 -11.67 -7.44 7.40
N GLU A 115 -10.66 -8.28 7.18
CA GLU A 115 -10.20 -9.28 8.16
C GLU A 115 -9.34 -8.69 9.28
N SER A 116 -8.95 -7.41 9.18
CA SER A 116 -8.14 -6.74 10.20
C SER A 116 -8.95 -6.50 11.48
N ALA A 117 -8.35 -6.76 12.64
CA ALA A 117 -8.92 -6.40 13.93
C ALA A 117 -9.08 -4.87 14.11
N HIS A 118 -8.31 -4.09 13.36
CA HIS A 118 -8.40 -2.65 13.35
C HIS A 118 -8.57 -2.13 11.93
N PHE A 119 -9.67 -1.42 11.71
CA PHE A 119 -9.89 -0.66 10.49
C PHE A 119 -9.65 0.82 10.77
N MET A 120 -8.78 1.44 9.98
CA MET A 120 -8.43 2.85 10.14
C MET A 120 -8.62 3.58 8.82
N ARG A 121 -9.02 4.85 8.90
CA ARG A 121 -9.09 5.76 7.75
C ARG A 121 -8.25 6.99 8.02
N PHE A 122 -7.76 7.60 6.94
CA PHE A 122 -7.08 8.88 7.01
C PHE A 122 -8.12 10.01 6.96
N TYR A 123 -8.23 10.77 8.04
CA TYR A 123 -9.13 11.91 8.19
C TYR A 123 -8.37 13.19 7.91
N VAL A 124 -8.97 14.09 7.13
CA VAL A 124 -8.45 15.40 6.77
C VAL A 124 -9.40 16.46 7.31
N PRO A 125 -8.90 17.49 8.02
CA PRO A 125 -9.73 18.61 8.46
C PRO A 125 -10.21 19.45 7.27
N CYS A 126 -11.46 19.88 7.31
CA CYS A 126 -11.96 20.86 6.36
C CYS A 126 -11.21 22.21 6.55
N PRO A 127 -10.69 22.85 5.49
CA PRO A 127 -9.97 24.12 5.61
C PRO A 127 -10.85 25.30 6.07
N HIS A 128 -12.19 25.16 5.97
CA HIS A 128 -13.13 26.23 6.33
C HIS A 128 -13.75 26.06 7.72
N CYS A 129 -14.11 24.83 8.12
CA CYS A 129 -14.76 24.58 9.41
C CYS A 129 -13.89 23.82 10.42
N GLY A 130 -12.73 23.29 10.01
CA GLY A 130 -11.81 22.55 10.89
C GLY A 130 -12.25 21.13 11.23
N GLU A 131 -13.50 20.76 11.00
CA GLU A 131 -13.99 19.40 11.29
C GLU A 131 -13.33 18.36 10.40
N ALA A 132 -12.92 17.25 11.02
CA ALA A 132 -12.18 16.18 10.35
C ALA A 132 -13.13 15.17 9.69
N GLN A 133 -12.84 14.79 8.45
CA GLN A 133 -13.59 13.81 7.68
C GLN A 133 -12.63 12.96 6.84
N TYR A 134 -12.97 11.70 6.56
CA TYR A 134 -12.27 10.98 5.51
C TYR A 134 -12.94 11.25 4.17
N LEU A 135 -12.15 11.32 3.11
CA LEU A 135 -12.68 11.69 1.80
C LEU A 135 -13.54 10.56 1.23
N LYS A 136 -14.75 10.92 0.79
CA LYS A 136 -15.69 10.05 0.09
C LYS A 136 -15.93 10.61 -1.30
N PHE A 137 -15.94 9.74 -2.31
CA PHE A 137 -16.36 10.16 -3.65
C PHE A 137 -17.79 10.70 -3.63
N GLY A 138 -18.69 10.03 -2.89
CA GLY A 138 -20.12 10.34 -2.92
C GLY A 138 -20.78 9.87 -4.22
N ASP A 139 -22.10 10.03 -4.29
CA ASP A 139 -22.93 9.83 -5.47
C ASP A 139 -23.96 10.96 -5.59
N GLU A 140 -24.89 10.88 -6.54
CA GLU A 140 -25.94 11.89 -6.73
C GLU A 140 -26.83 12.07 -5.48
N SER A 141 -27.03 11.01 -4.70
CA SER A 141 -27.88 11.02 -3.49
C SER A 141 -27.15 11.52 -2.24
N THR A 142 -25.82 11.43 -2.24
CA THR A 142 -24.99 11.84 -1.11
C THR A 142 -24.88 13.37 -1.09
N PRO A 143 -25.23 14.07 0.00
CA PRO A 143 -25.19 15.53 0.01
C PRO A 143 -23.77 16.11 0.00
N PHE A 144 -22.75 15.32 0.34
CA PHE A 144 -21.33 15.70 0.42
C PHE A 144 -20.45 14.88 -0.56
N GLY A 145 -19.14 15.10 -0.55
CA GLY A 145 -18.18 14.40 -1.41
C GLY A 145 -17.84 15.20 -2.67
N LEU A 146 -17.39 14.53 -3.74
CA LEU A 146 -17.09 15.19 -5.01
C LEU A 146 -18.37 15.61 -5.72
N LYS A 147 -18.45 16.88 -6.09
CA LYS A 147 -19.59 17.51 -6.76
C LYS A 147 -19.10 18.41 -7.89
N TRP A 148 -19.94 18.59 -8.90
CA TRP A 148 -19.69 19.45 -10.04
C TRP A 148 -21.04 19.93 -10.61
N GLU A 149 -21.02 21.02 -11.34
CA GLU A 149 -22.18 21.51 -12.07
C GLU A 149 -22.60 20.54 -13.17
N LYS A 150 -23.90 20.48 -13.45
CA LYS A 150 -24.45 19.57 -14.46
C LYS A 150 -23.76 19.79 -15.80
N ASP A 151 -23.29 18.70 -16.42
CA ASP A 151 -22.59 18.68 -17.70
C ASP A 151 -21.24 19.44 -17.73
N SER A 152 -20.65 19.77 -16.57
CA SER A 152 -19.36 20.47 -16.43
C SER A 152 -18.44 19.82 -15.38
N PRO A 153 -17.78 18.69 -15.70
CA PRO A 153 -16.88 18.00 -14.76
C PRO A 153 -15.65 18.80 -14.33
N GLU A 154 -15.25 19.80 -15.11
CA GLU A 154 -14.15 20.73 -14.79
C GLU A 154 -14.47 21.66 -13.62
N SER A 155 -15.74 21.84 -13.28
CA SER A 155 -16.19 22.61 -12.11
C SER A 155 -16.06 21.85 -10.79
N VAL A 156 -15.39 20.69 -10.77
CA VAL A 156 -15.34 19.80 -9.62
C VAL A 156 -14.80 20.48 -8.35
N PHE A 157 -15.52 20.26 -7.25
CA PHE A 157 -15.12 20.62 -5.90
C PHE A 157 -15.50 19.50 -4.93
N TYR A 158 -14.95 19.55 -3.71
CA TYR A 158 -15.34 18.65 -2.64
C TYR A 158 -16.26 19.39 -1.66
N LEU A 159 -17.40 18.81 -1.32
CA LEU A 159 -18.32 19.36 -0.33
C LEU A 159 -18.14 18.66 1.02
N CYS A 160 -17.90 19.44 2.08
CA CYS A 160 -17.70 18.93 3.44
C CYS A 160 -18.94 18.25 4.02
N GLU A 161 -18.78 17.10 4.67
CA GLU A 161 -19.89 16.33 5.26
C GLU A 161 -20.52 16.98 6.51
N HIS A 162 -19.78 17.86 7.21
CA HIS A 162 -20.23 18.45 8.48
C HIS A 162 -21.03 19.73 8.29
N HIS A 163 -20.55 20.63 7.41
CA HIS A 163 -21.12 21.98 7.25
C HIS A 163 -21.37 22.37 5.80
N GLY A 164 -21.18 21.47 4.84
CA GLY A 164 -21.43 21.78 3.42
C GLY A 164 -20.48 22.83 2.83
N CYS A 165 -19.29 23.01 3.41
CA CYS A 165 -18.28 23.92 2.85
C CYS A 165 -17.82 23.40 1.47
N VAL A 166 -17.77 24.30 0.48
CA VAL A 166 -17.18 24.05 -0.84
C VAL A 166 -15.67 24.16 -0.71
N ILE A 167 -14.94 23.11 -1.09
CA ILE A 167 -13.48 23.03 -1.00
C ILE A 167 -12.92 22.78 -2.40
N HIS A 168 -12.10 23.71 -2.89
CA HIS A 168 -11.37 23.53 -4.13
C HIS A 168 -10.02 22.82 -3.90
N GLN A 169 -9.50 22.18 -4.95
CA GLN A 169 -8.22 21.47 -4.89
C GLN A 169 -7.06 22.35 -4.39
N SER A 170 -7.06 23.64 -4.71
CA SER A 170 -6.04 24.61 -4.25
C SER A 170 -6.08 24.90 -2.76
N GLU A 171 -7.19 24.59 -2.09
CA GLU A 171 -7.41 24.81 -0.65
C GLU A 171 -7.13 23.56 0.18
N LEU A 172 -6.86 22.42 -0.48
CA LEU A 172 -6.62 21.16 0.19
C LEU A 172 -5.29 21.19 0.96
N ASP A 173 -5.40 21.23 2.28
CA ASP A 173 -4.27 21.04 3.19
C ASP A 173 -4.39 19.72 3.95
N GLN A 174 -3.42 18.82 3.74
CA GLN A 174 -3.36 17.52 4.41
C GLN A 174 -2.38 17.49 5.58
N SER A 175 -1.73 18.62 5.90
CA SER A 175 -0.69 18.70 6.95
C SER A 175 -1.20 18.28 8.33
N ASN A 176 -2.47 18.57 8.62
CA ASN A 176 -3.16 18.22 9.86
C ASN A 176 -3.99 16.94 9.75
N GLY A 177 -3.79 16.16 8.67
CA GLY A 177 -4.46 14.87 8.48
C GLY A 177 -3.97 13.81 9.48
N ARG A 178 -4.89 12.95 9.92
CA ARG A 178 -4.60 11.93 10.95
C ARG A 178 -5.29 10.61 10.64
N CYS A 179 -4.62 9.50 10.96
CA CYS A 179 -5.26 8.18 10.95
C CYS A 179 -6.14 8.03 12.18
N GLY A 180 -7.43 7.74 11.97
CA GLY A 180 -8.41 7.45 13.02
C GLY A 180 -8.98 6.05 12.87
N HIS A 181 -9.33 5.42 14.00
CA HIS A 181 -10.10 4.17 13.98
C HIS A 181 -11.49 4.44 13.44
N VAL A 182 -12.01 3.49 12.65
CA VAL A 182 -13.41 3.51 12.24
C VAL A 182 -14.12 2.50 13.13
N ASP A 183 -14.95 3.00 14.04
CA ASP A 183 -15.87 2.12 14.76
C ASP A 183 -16.84 1.49 13.75
N PRO A 184 -17.08 0.17 13.83
CA PRO A 184 -17.91 -0.57 12.87
C PRO A 184 -19.37 -0.12 12.83
#